data_AF-A0A7X6VVB1-F1
#
_entry.id   AF-A0A7X6VVB1-F1
#
_cell.length_a   1.000
_cell.length_b   1.000
_cell.length_c   1.000
_cell.angle_alpha   90.00
_cell.angle_beta   90.00
_cell.angle_gamma   90.00
#
_symmetry.space_group_name_H-M   'P 1'
#
loop_
_entity.id
_entity.type
_entity.pdbx_description
1 polymer ?
#
loop_
_entity_poly.entity_id
_entity_poly.type
_entity_poly.pdbx_seq_one_letter_code
_entity_poly.pdbx_strand_id
1 'polypeptide(L)'
;LVDMFDGLSIYFSFKNISADDRFFDAIQSAKWKINGQKVSFREGFLSSKQQFEKLVHESQSLFSDTARFINEFYKKNFVTLADRNYQKKNFPLNEVHGKLLSGFSKDKYPGIFDENILWIEAELFQPLTAEEINELLVSINCFPIFNRELNESTHSVVKGTNVIPLLTDDYFFDISRVTDSSNSLYLPHGTSGRNRNEQKSYQIRQGGIARFDSHDARQTIERLIDLVRDEAAAFSIKGGELISMELKQLDQILSRLQQRVNMSGITNDLSSYLVLESESVYDKVNVEFWSLSGEQANHIRVGEKLNVYKGSDLNDKSLALVTQTIGGRQKLSNEDKLSKLRRSLLSKGRVVTSEDIKALCFELFGSVLEKAEVRKGVRIESVPGKGLSRTLDIHLNLKGDVKISEEELQYKTETLKIRLKNESVNLLPYRVFID
;
A
#
# COMPACT_ATOMS: atom_id res chain seq x y z
N LEU A 1 3.60 13.46 -32.44
CA LEU A 1 3.47 12.00 -32.56
C LEU A 1 4.79 11.42 -32.10
N VAL A 2 4.77 10.57 -31.08
CA VAL A 2 6.00 10.07 -30.45
C VAL A 2 6.68 9.12 -31.44
N ASP A 3 7.86 9.50 -31.94
CA ASP A 3 8.63 8.67 -32.88
C ASP A 3 9.30 7.46 -32.21
N MET A 4 9.36 7.46 -30.87
CA MET A 4 9.88 6.39 -30.02
C MET A 4 8.73 5.62 -29.36
N PHE A 5 8.71 4.30 -29.54
CA PHE A 5 7.76 3.39 -28.87
C PHE A 5 8.33 2.75 -27.61
N ASP A 6 9.56 3.09 -27.27
CA ASP A 6 10.23 2.60 -26.08
C ASP A 6 9.41 2.92 -24.83
N GLY A 7 9.21 1.89 -24.00
CA GLY A 7 8.42 1.96 -22.79
C GLY A 7 6.91 1.91 -22.94
N LEU A 8 6.39 1.49 -24.11
CA LEU A 8 4.96 1.16 -24.26
C LEU A 8 4.58 -0.02 -23.33
N SER A 9 3.72 0.24 -22.36
CA SER A 9 3.18 -0.77 -21.44
C SER A 9 1.78 -1.21 -21.87
N ILE A 10 1.60 -2.53 -21.95
CA ILE A 10 0.32 -3.18 -22.23
C ILE A 10 -0.15 -3.85 -20.95
N TYR A 11 -1.41 -3.60 -20.59
CA TYR A 11 -2.08 -4.17 -19.43
C TYR A 11 -3.07 -5.25 -19.88
N PHE A 12 -3.00 -6.40 -19.22
CA PHE A 12 -3.89 -7.54 -19.43
C PHE A 12 -4.71 -7.81 -18.18
N SER A 13 -6.03 -7.95 -18.34
CA SER A 13 -6.94 -8.37 -17.27
C SER A 13 -8.07 -9.25 -17.78
N PHE A 14 -8.58 -10.14 -16.94
CA PHE A 14 -9.79 -10.91 -17.19
C PHE A 14 -10.98 -10.29 -16.44
N LYS A 15 -12.18 -10.46 -16.98
CA LYS A 15 -13.41 -9.93 -16.36
C LYS A 15 -13.96 -10.83 -15.24
N ASN A 16 -14.10 -12.14 -15.47
CA ASN A 16 -14.75 -13.04 -14.52
C ASN A 16 -13.96 -14.35 -14.27
N ILE A 17 -13.02 -14.71 -15.12
CA ILE A 17 -12.19 -15.90 -14.90
C ILE A 17 -11.12 -15.57 -13.85
N SER A 18 -11.08 -16.39 -12.79
CA SER A 18 -9.97 -16.46 -11.82
C SER A 18 -8.65 -16.41 -12.57
N ALA A 19 -7.92 -15.31 -12.40
CA ALA A 19 -6.66 -15.04 -13.08
C ALA A 19 -5.80 -16.30 -13.14
N ASP A 20 -5.77 -16.95 -14.30
CA ASP A 20 -5.02 -18.18 -14.42
C ASP A 20 -3.55 -17.80 -14.50
N ASP A 21 -2.79 -18.14 -13.47
CA ASP A 21 -1.34 -17.92 -13.45
C ASP A 21 -0.69 -18.55 -14.69
N ARG A 22 -1.31 -19.58 -15.30
CA ARG A 22 -0.91 -20.15 -16.58
C ARG A 22 -0.83 -19.11 -17.70
N PHE A 23 -1.83 -18.22 -17.81
CA PHE A 23 -1.88 -17.21 -18.85
C PHE A 23 -0.80 -16.15 -18.67
N PHE A 24 -0.65 -15.63 -17.45
CA PHE A 24 0.37 -14.61 -17.18
C PHE A 24 1.77 -15.18 -17.39
N ASP A 25 2.03 -16.44 -17.00
CA ASP A 25 3.28 -17.14 -17.30
C ASP A 25 3.49 -17.32 -18.83
N ALA A 26 2.41 -17.60 -19.57
CA ALA A 26 2.45 -17.75 -21.03
C ALA A 26 2.72 -16.42 -21.75
N ILE A 27 2.11 -15.32 -21.30
CA ILE A 27 2.37 -13.97 -21.80
C ILE A 27 3.84 -13.58 -21.59
N GLN A 28 4.38 -13.86 -20.41
CA GLN A 28 5.77 -13.51 -20.07
C GLN A 28 6.78 -14.25 -20.95
N SER A 29 6.45 -15.48 -21.35
CA SER A 29 7.29 -16.28 -22.25
C SER A 29 6.97 -16.06 -23.73
N ALA A 30 5.92 -15.31 -24.07
CA ALA A 30 5.45 -15.16 -25.45
C ALA A 30 6.50 -14.56 -26.38
N LYS A 31 6.46 -14.97 -27.65
CA LYS A 31 7.26 -14.34 -28.70
C LYS A 31 6.46 -13.18 -29.28
N TRP A 32 7.00 -11.98 -29.13
CA TRP A 32 6.37 -10.76 -29.59
C TRP A 32 6.91 -10.32 -30.95
N LYS A 33 6.02 -9.91 -31.84
CA LYS A 33 6.37 -9.28 -33.11
C LYS A 33 5.56 -7.99 -33.28
N ILE A 34 6.21 -6.93 -33.76
CA ILE A 34 5.54 -5.71 -34.21
C ILE A 34 5.71 -5.61 -35.71
N ASN A 35 4.62 -5.55 -36.45
CA ASN A 35 4.60 -5.57 -37.91
C ASN A 35 5.50 -6.67 -38.54
N GLY A 36 5.55 -7.87 -37.95
CA GLY A 36 6.39 -8.98 -38.40
C GLY A 36 7.82 -9.01 -37.82
N GLN A 37 8.31 -7.89 -37.27
CA GLN A 37 9.63 -7.82 -36.66
C GLN A 37 9.64 -8.28 -35.20
N LYS A 38 10.60 -9.13 -34.84
CA LYS A 38 10.74 -9.61 -33.47
C LYS A 38 11.11 -8.48 -32.53
N VAL A 39 10.29 -8.29 -31.50
CA VAL A 39 10.55 -7.33 -30.42
C VAL A 39 10.68 -8.03 -29.08
N SER A 40 11.33 -7.37 -28.13
CA SER A 40 11.48 -7.91 -26.78
C SER A 40 10.64 -7.08 -25.82
N PHE A 41 9.71 -7.73 -25.15
CA PHE A 41 9.00 -7.15 -24.02
C PHE A 41 9.62 -7.65 -22.70
N ARG A 42 9.46 -6.85 -21.64
CA ARG A 42 9.85 -7.16 -20.26
C ARG A 42 8.61 -7.23 -19.39
N GLU A 43 8.64 -8.10 -18.39
CA GLU A 43 7.62 -8.19 -17.36
C GLU A 43 7.64 -6.95 -16.46
N GLY A 44 6.46 -6.42 -16.16
CA GLY A 44 6.25 -5.35 -15.20
C GLY A 44 6.14 -3.96 -15.84
N PHE A 45 5.83 -3.00 -14.97
CA PHE A 45 5.69 -1.60 -15.33
C PHE A 45 7.05 -0.91 -15.50
N LEU A 46 7.12 0.12 -16.35
CA LEU A 46 8.33 0.91 -16.56
C LEU A 46 8.71 1.67 -15.28
N SER A 47 9.52 1.06 -14.43
CA SER A 47 10.24 1.80 -13.39
C SER A 47 11.35 2.56 -14.08
N SER A 48 11.12 3.86 -14.31
CA SER A 48 12.23 4.75 -14.62
C SER A 48 13.31 4.55 -13.56
N LYS A 49 14.52 4.15 -13.98
CA LYS A 49 15.65 3.94 -13.05
C LYS A 49 15.92 5.18 -12.18
N GLN A 50 15.50 6.36 -12.64
CA GLN A 50 15.57 7.63 -11.92
C GLN A 50 14.58 7.78 -10.76
N GLN A 51 13.42 7.09 -10.77
CA GLN A 51 12.51 7.09 -9.62
C GLN A 51 13.03 6.18 -8.50
N PHE A 52 13.73 5.08 -8.84
CA PHE A 52 14.35 4.21 -7.85
C PHE A 52 15.43 4.93 -7.03
N GLU A 53 16.24 5.79 -7.65
CA GLU A 53 17.26 6.57 -6.89
C GLU A 53 16.64 7.60 -5.95
N LYS A 54 15.44 8.15 -6.24
CA LYS A 54 14.68 8.97 -5.28
C LYS A 54 14.03 8.13 -4.19
N LEU A 55 13.51 6.94 -4.51
CA LEU A 55 12.91 5.99 -3.55
C LEU A 55 13.93 5.37 -2.58
N VAL A 56 15.21 5.22 -2.99
CA VAL A 56 16.28 4.69 -2.14
C VAL A 56 16.64 5.65 -1.00
N HIS A 57 16.39 6.95 -1.16
CA HIS A 57 16.55 7.94 -0.07
C HIS A 57 15.34 8.02 0.88
N GLU A 58 14.22 7.37 0.58
CA GLU A 58 13.01 7.25 1.42
C GLU A 58 12.97 5.90 2.17
N SER A 59 14.13 5.36 2.54
CA SER A 59 14.32 3.96 2.94
C SER A 59 13.66 3.52 4.26
N GLN A 60 12.70 4.27 4.81
CA GLN A 60 11.94 3.91 6.02
C GLN A 60 10.49 4.45 6.01
N SER A 61 9.91 4.77 4.85
CA SER A 61 8.53 5.27 4.75
C SER A 61 7.54 4.13 4.45
N LEU A 62 6.39 4.12 5.13
CA LEU A 62 5.28 3.20 4.86
C LEU A 62 4.74 3.39 3.44
N PHE A 63 4.87 4.60 2.91
CA PHE A 63 4.59 4.92 1.52
C PHE A 63 5.42 4.06 0.55
N SER A 64 6.75 4.00 0.72
CA SER A 64 7.63 3.28 -0.21
C SER A 64 7.34 1.78 -0.24
N ASP A 65 7.05 1.17 0.92
CA ASP A 65 6.71 -0.24 1.02
C ASP A 65 5.34 -0.54 0.40
N THR A 66 4.36 0.34 0.61
CA THR A 66 3.04 0.20 0.01
C THR A 66 3.09 0.36 -1.51
N ALA A 67 3.84 1.35 -2.01
CA ALA A 67 4.04 1.54 -3.45
C ALA A 67 4.77 0.33 -4.08
N ARG A 68 5.78 -0.23 -3.40
CA ARG A 68 6.45 -1.45 -3.85
C ARG A 68 5.48 -2.62 -3.93
N PHE A 69 4.66 -2.81 -2.89
CA PHE A 69 3.64 -3.87 -2.85
C PHE A 69 2.63 -3.74 -4.00
N ILE A 70 2.10 -2.53 -4.26
CA ILE A 70 1.15 -2.29 -5.35
C ILE A 70 1.79 -2.60 -6.71
N ASN A 71 3.03 -2.15 -6.91
CA ASN A 71 3.76 -2.42 -8.15
C ASN A 71 4.00 -3.91 -8.34
N GLU A 72 4.33 -4.66 -7.28
CA GLU A 72 4.48 -6.11 -7.34
C GLU A 72 3.17 -6.84 -7.61
N PHE A 73 2.06 -6.34 -7.03
CA PHE A 73 0.73 -6.91 -7.22
C PHE A 73 0.29 -6.87 -8.69
N TYR A 74 0.45 -5.71 -9.34
CA TYR A 74 0.07 -5.57 -10.75
C TYR A 74 1.18 -5.98 -11.72
N LYS A 75 2.40 -6.29 -11.25
CA LYS A 75 3.56 -6.58 -12.10
C LYS A 75 3.26 -7.62 -13.17
N LYS A 76 2.56 -8.71 -12.80
CA LYS A 76 2.25 -9.81 -13.71
C LYS A 76 1.27 -9.44 -14.83
N ASN A 77 0.46 -8.41 -14.61
CA ASN A 77 -0.54 -7.93 -15.57
C ASN A 77 0.07 -6.98 -16.61
N PHE A 78 1.28 -6.47 -16.36
CA PHE A 78 1.95 -5.50 -17.24
C PHE A 78 3.07 -6.13 -18.06
N VAL A 79 3.09 -5.78 -19.33
CA VAL A 79 4.12 -6.17 -20.28
C VAL A 79 4.61 -4.92 -20.99
N THR A 80 5.89 -4.60 -20.86
CA THR A 80 6.44 -3.33 -21.32
C THR A 80 7.50 -3.53 -22.39
N LEU A 81 7.42 -2.77 -23.49
CA LEU A 81 8.38 -2.84 -24.59
C LEU A 81 9.77 -2.45 -24.07
N ALA A 82 10.78 -3.28 -24.32
CA ALA A 82 12.13 -3.01 -23.85
C ALA A 82 12.75 -1.82 -24.60
N ASP A 83 13.48 -0.97 -23.87
CA ASP A 83 14.23 0.15 -24.47
C ASP A 83 15.35 -0.37 -25.39
N ARG A 84 15.07 -0.37 -26.69
CA ARG A 84 16.02 -0.73 -27.76
C ARG A 84 15.97 0.27 -28.92
N ASN A 85 15.46 1.48 -28.68
CA ASN A 85 15.24 2.54 -29.67
C ASN A 85 14.30 2.08 -30.81
N TYR A 86 13.15 1.52 -30.45
CA TYR A 86 12.12 1.14 -31.39
C TYR A 86 11.44 2.39 -31.96
N GLN A 87 11.73 2.72 -33.22
CA GLN A 87 11.14 3.86 -33.92
C GLN A 87 10.03 3.43 -34.89
N LYS A 88 9.07 4.32 -35.20
CA LYS A 88 8.00 4.05 -36.20
C LYS A 88 8.55 3.57 -37.54
N LYS A 89 9.69 4.13 -37.95
CA LYS A 89 10.39 3.78 -39.20
C LYS A 89 10.88 2.34 -39.24
N ASN A 90 11.09 1.72 -38.08
CA ASN A 90 11.57 0.34 -38.01
C ASN A 90 10.46 -0.65 -38.37
N PHE A 91 9.18 -0.27 -38.35
CA PHE A 91 8.05 -1.19 -38.48
C PHE A 91 7.20 -0.93 -39.75
N PRO A 92 7.69 -1.23 -40.96
CA PRO A 92 6.90 -1.07 -42.18
C PRO A 92 5.70 -2.03 -42.20
N LEU A 93 4.51 -1.52 -42.55
CA LEU A 93 3.24 -2.25 -42.49
C LEU A 93 3.12 -3.37 -43.55
N ASN A 94 4.00 -3.38 -44.54
CA ASN A 94 3.90 -4.24 -45.73
C ASN A 94 4.03 -5.75 -45.41
N GLU A 95 4.67 -6.14 -44.29
CA GLU A 95 4.87 -7.56 -43.94
C GLU A 95 3.64 -8.24 -43.31
N VAL A 96 2.74 -7.48 -42.66
CA VAL A 96 1.58 -8.03 -41.91
C VAL A 96 0.44 -8.47 -42.82
N HIS A 97 0.24 -7.73 -43.89
CA HIS A 97 -0.87 -7.89 -44.83
C HIS A 97 -0.93 -9.28 -45.48
N GLY A 98 0.20 -9.99 -45.58
CA GLY A 98 0.28 -11.28 -46.26
C GLY A 98 -0.03 -12.53 -45.43
N LYS A 99 0.08 -12.49 -44.09
CA LYS A 99 0.01 -13.71 -43.25
C LYS A 99 -1.08 -13.72 -42.19
N LEU A 100 -1.32 -12.60 -41.51
CA LEU A 100 -2.22 -12.55 -40.35
C LEU A 100 -3.65 -12.09 -40.73
N LEU A 101 -3.74 -11.24 -41.75
CA LEU A 101 -4.98 -10.59 -42.19
C LEU A 101 -5.68 -11.33 -43.35
N SER A 102 -5.17 -12.47 -43.83
CA SER A 102 -5.75 -13.22 -44.96
C SER A 102 -7.19 -13.70 -44.70
N GLY A 103 -7.59 -13.83 -43.43
CA GLY A 103 -8.95 -14.17 -43.02
C GLY A 103 -9.89 -12.97 -42.80
N PHE A 104 -9.36 -11.74 -42.76
CA PHE A 104 -10.14 -10.51 -42.58
C PHE A 104 -10.30 -9.82 -43.94
N SER A 105 -11.54 -9.71 -44.42
CA SER A 105 -11.80 -9.06 -45.70
C SER A 105 -11.77 -7.53 -45.56
N LYS A 106 -11.04 -6.87 -46.48
CA LYS A 106 -10.90 -5.40 -46.54
C LYS A 106 -12.24 -4.67 -46.69
N ASP A 107 -13.23 -5.33 -47.27
CA ASP A 107 -14.58 -4.79 -47.48
C ASP A 107 -15.42 -4.71 -46.19
N LYS A 108 -15.14 -5.56 -45.19
CA LYS A 108 -15.92 -5.58 -43.93
C LYS A 108 -15.34 -4.68 -42.84
N TYR A 109 -14.03 -4.44 -42.85
CA TYR A 109 -13.35 -3.69 -41.81
C TYR A 109 -12.27 -2.76 -42.38
N PRO A 110 -12.64 -1.66 -43.05
CA PRO A 110 -11.70 -0.78 -43.73
C PRO A 110 -10.69 -0.13 -42.77
N GLY A 111 -11.10 0.13 -41.51
CA GLY A 111 -10.24 0.72 -40.48
C GLY A 111 -9.11 -0.18 -39.99
N ILE A 112 -9.08 -1.47 -40.34
CA ILE A 112 -8.00 -2.41 -39.96
C ILE A 112 -6.79 -2.27 -40.90
N PHE A 113 -7.00 -1.72 -42.10
CA PHE A 113 -6.02 -1.63 -43.18
C PHE A 113 -5.43 -0.21 -43.36
N ASP A 114 -5.56 0.64 -42.35
CA ASP A 114 -4.96 1.99 -42.37
C ASP A 114 -3.44 1.91 -42.20
N GLU A 115 -2.70 2.71 -42.98
CA GLU A 115 -1.24 2.75 -43.00
C GLU A 115 -0.62 3.23 -41.68
N ASN A 116 -1.43 3.86 -40.81
CA ASN A 116 -1.00 4.38 -39.52
C ASN A 116 -1.16 3.42 -38.33
N ILE A 117 -1.59 2.18 -38.56
CA ILE A 117 -1.81 1.20 -37.49
C ILE A 117 -0.54 0.38 -37.24
N LEU A 118 -0.27 0.07 -35.97
CA LEU A 118 0.79 -0.85 -35.58
C LEU A 118 0.17 -2.15 -35.09
N TRP A 119 0.56 -3.26 -35.72
CA TRP A 119 0.12 -4.60 -35.33
C TRP A 119 1.10 -5.22 -34.35
N ILE A 120 0.59 -5.59 -33.18
CA ILE A 120 1.33 -6.32 -32.16
C ILE A 120 0.83 -7.76 -32.17
N GLU A 121 1.70 -8.69 -32.56
CA GLU A 121 1.44 -10.13 -32.58
C GLU A 121 2.11 -10.77 -31.36
N ALA A 122 1.33 -11.51 -30.57
CA ALA A 122 1.81 -12.31 -29.45
C ALA A 122 1.62 -13.80 -29.77
N GLU A 123 2.72 -14.51 -29.97
CA GLU A 123 2.70 -15.96 -30.19
C GLU A 123 2.87 -16.66 -28.84
N LEU A 124 1.76 -17.19 -28.32
CA LEU A 124 1.67 -17.90 -27.04
C LEU A 124 2.02 -19.38 -27.20
N PHE A 125 2.67 -19.95 -26.19
CA PHE A 125 3.03 -21.38 -26.19
C PHE A 125 1.90 -22.30 -25.74
N GLN A 126 0.90 -21.76 -25.03
CA GLN A 126 -0.25 -22.51 -24.55
C GLN A 126 -1.50 -22.08 -25.32
N PRO A 127 -2.37 -23.03 -25.67
CA PRO A 127 -3.65 -22.69 -26.29
C PRO A 127 -4.55 -22.00 -25.26
N LEU A 128 -5.17 -20.91 -25.70
CA LEU A 128 -6.26 -20.26 -24.98
C LEU A 128 -7.59 -20.83 -25.44
N THR A 129 -8.52 -20.95 -24.51
CA THR A 129 -9.93 -21.25 -24.81
C THR A 129 -10.62 -20.01 -25.40
N ALA A 130 -11.68 -20.23 -26.17
CA ALA A 130 -12.45 -19.13 -26.75
C ALA A 130 -13.11 -18.25 -25.67
N GLU A 131 -13.45 -18.83 -24.52
CA GLU A 131 -14.02 -18.12 -23.37
C GLU A 131 -13.00 -17.15 -22.77
N GLU A 132 -11.77 -17.60 -22.52
CA GLU A 132 -10.69 -16.75 -22.01
C GLU A 132 -10.39 -15.57 -22.95
N ILE A 133 -10.42 -15.78 -24.27
CA ILE A 133 -10.18 -14.72 -25.25
C ILE A 133 -11.29 -13.67 -25.22
N ASN A 134 -12.56 -14.09 -25.08
CA ASN A 134 -13.69 -13.17 -25.02
C ASN A 134 -13.72 -12.34 -23.73
N GLU A 135 -13.18 -12.86 -22.64
CA GLU A 135 -13.08 -12.14 -21.37
C GLU A 135 -11.82 -11.28 -21.24
N LEU A 136 -10.84 -11.46 -22.12
CA LEU A 136 -9.58 -10.75 -22.08
C LEU A 136 -9.77 -9.26 -22.42
N LEU A 137 -9.35 -8.42 -21.49
CA LEU A 137 -9.22 -6.98 -21.69
C LEU A 137 -7.75 -6.63 -21.89
N VAL A 138 -7.48 -5.92 -23.00
CA VAL A 138 -6.16 -5.40 -23.34
C VAL A 138 -6.26 -3.89 -23.38
N SER A 139 -5.48 -3.23 -22.52
CA SER A 139 -5.46 -1.78 -22.39
C SER A 139 -4.03 -1.25 -22.46
N ILE A 140 -3.88 -0.02 -22.92
CA ILE A 140 -2.60 0.71 -22.96
C ILE A 140 -2.68 1.94 -22.07
N ASN A 141 -1.54 2.53 -21.73
CA ASN A 141 -1.44 3.72 -20.87
C ASN A 141 -2.09 3.54 -19.48
N CYS A 142 -2.13 2.32 -18.98
CA CYS A 142 -2.60 2.04 -17.63
C CYS A 142 -1.44 2.23 -16.63
N PHE A 143 -1.77 2.77 -15.46
CA PHE A 143 -0.83 2.89 -14.34
C PHE A 143 -1.55 2.53 -13.04
N PRO A 144 -0.85 1.88 -12.08
CA PRO A 144 -1.45 1.56 -10.80
C PRO A 144 -1.71 2.85 -10.00
N ILE A 145 -2.81 2.87 -9.27
CA ILE A 145 -3.20 3.95 -8.38
C ILE A 145 -3.51 3.41 -7.00
N PHE A 146 -3.45 4.27 -6.00
CA PHE A 146 -4.02 4.01 -4.69
C PHE A 146 -4.59 5.31 -4.12
N ASN A 147 -5.64 5.18 -3.32
CA ASN A 147 -6.29 6.33 -2.69
C ASN A 147 -5.35 6.89 -1.61
N ARG A 148 -5.08 8.20 -1.66
CA ARG A 148 -4.45 8.97 -0.57
C ARG A 148 -4.87 10.43 -0.68
N GLU A 149 -4.95 11.10 0.46
CA GLU A 149 -5.19 12.55 0.54
C GLU A 149 -4.04 13.24 1.28
N LEU A 150 -3.61 14.39 0.76
CA LEU A 150 -2.57 15.21 1.38
C LEU A 150 -3.21 16.22 2.31
N ASN A 151 -2.90 16.11 3.60
CA ASN A 151 -3.31 17.07 4.62
C ASN A 151 -2.13 17.94 5.02
N GLU A 152 -2.41 19.22 5.21
CA GLU A 152 -1.41 20.22 5.61
C GLU A 152 -1.87 20.88 6.92
N SER A 153 -1.02 20.86 7.95
CA SER A 153 -1.29 21.52 9.22
C SER A 153 -0.09 22.35 9.67
N THR A 154 -0.35 23.58 10.10
CA THR A 154 0.68 24.49 10.62
C THR A 154 0.50 24.67 12.12
N HIS A 155 1.56 24.41 12.88
CA HIS A 155 1.56 24.53 14.33
C HIS A 155 2.69 25.44 14.81
N SER A 156 2.42 26.18 15.88
CA SER A 156 3.44 26.96 16.58
C SER A 156 4.19 26.04 17.55
N VAL A 157 5.51 26.11 17.49
CA VAL A 157 6.44 25.26 18.24
C VAL A 157 7.28 26.12 19.17
N VAL A 158 7.51 25.63 20.38
CA VAL A 158 8.29 26.31 21.44
C VAL A 158 9.56 25.52 21.70
N LYS A 159 10.56 26.13 22.34
CA LYS A 159 11.79 25.42 22.75
C LYS A 159 11.47 24.22 23.64
N GLY A 160 11.95 23.05 23.26
CA GLY A 160 11.75 21.78 23.97
C GLY A 160 10.96 20.75 23.15
N THR A 161 10.29 19.83 23.86
CA THR A 161 9.48 18.76 23.25
C THR A 161 8.09 19.28 22.91
N ASN A 162 7.73 19.22 21.64
CA ASN A 162 6.40 19.62 21.16
C ASN A 162 5.65 18.40 20.65
N VAL A 163 4.37 18.35 20.98
CA VAL A 163 3.45 17.29 20.55
C VAL A 163 2.43 17.92 19.62
N ILE A 164 2.48 17.56 18.34
CA ILE A 164 1.54 18.00 17.32
C ILE A 164 0.54 16.87 17.06
N PRO A 165 -0.74 17.03 17.36
CA PRO A 165 -1.76 16.05 17.00
C PRO A 165 -2.00 16.06 15.48
N LEU A 166 -2.06 14.89 14.86
CA LEU A 166 -2.43 14.75 13.45
C LEU A 166 -3.92 14.42 13.41
N LEU A 167 -4.73 15.47 13.32
CA LEU A 167 -6.18 15.37 13.30
C LEU A 167 -6.64 15.05 11.88
N THR A 168 -7.35 13.95 11.73
CA THR A 168 -7.97 13.50 10.48
C THR A 168 -9.28 12.83 10.77
N ASP A 169 -10.27 13.05 9.90
CA ASP A 169 -11.50 12.24 9.90
C ASP A 169 -11.22 10.81 9.37
N ASP A 170 -10.23 10.70 8.48
CA ASP A 170 -9.73 9.47 7.87
C ASP A 170 -8.58 8.81 8.65
N TYR A 171 -8.00 7.72 8.13
CA TYR A 171 -6.86 7.04 8.75
C TYR A 171 -5.54 7.72 8.40
N PHE A 172 -4.76 8.06 9.42
CA PHE A 172 -3.36 8.47 9.23
C PHE A 172 -2.53 7.35 8.58
N PHE A 173 -1.77 7.68 7.53
CA PHE A 173 -0.92 6.73 6.80
C PHE A 173 0.56 6.98 7.01
N ASP A 174 1.07 8.12 6.52
CA ASP A 174 2.50 8.42 6.59
C ASP A 174 2.74 9.93 6.53
N ILE A 175 3.92 10.35 6.97
CA ILE A 175 4.33 11.76 6.87
C ILE A 175 5.00 11.99 5.52
N SER A 176 4.49 12.97 4.78
CA SER A 176 5.11 13.44 3.54
C SER A 176 6.34 14.27 3.86
N ARG A 177 6.16 15.31 4.68
CA ARG A 177 7.20 16.29 4.95
C ARG A 177 6.90 17.05 6.24
N VAL A 178 7.94 17.36 7.00
CA VAL A 178 7.87 18.29 8.12
C VAL A 178 8.89 19.39 7.86
N THR A 179 8.41 20.62 7.79
CA THR A 179 9.24 21.79 7.48
C THR A 179 9.06 22.89 8.49
N ASP A 180 10.13 23.60 8.77
CA ASP A 180 10.08 24.83 9.55
C ASP A 180 9.77 26.07 8.70
N SER A 181 9.59 27.22 9.35
CA SER A 181 9.43 28.51 8.68
C SER A 181 10.58 28.87 7.73
N SER A 182 11.78 28.37 8.02
CA SER A 182 12.99 28.49 7.19
C SER A 182 13.10 27.41 6.10
N ASN A 183 12.03 26.65 5.85
CA ASN A 183 11.95 25.52 4.93
C ASN A 183 12.96 24.39 5.24
N SER A 184 13.51 24.37 6.46
CA SER A 184 14.39 23.31 6.94
C SER A 184 13.59 22.03 7.17
N LEU A 185 14.07 20.91 6.61
CA LEU A 185 13.43 19.61 6.73
C LEU A 185 13.76 18.95 8.08
N TYR A 186 12.73 18.49 8.77
CA TYR A 186 12.91 17.56 9.89
C TYR A 186 12.99 16.13 9.34
N LEU A 187 13.85 15.30 9.95
CA LEU A 187 14.03 13.90 9.57
C LEU A 187 13.49 12.95 10.64
N PRO A 188 13.02 11.74 10.28
CA PRO A 188 12.57 10.76 11.26
C PRO A 188 13.74 10.32 12.14
N HIS A 189 13.50 10.27 13.45
CA HIS A 189 14.49 9.87 14.44
C HIS A 189 15.02 8.46 14.14
N GLY A 190 16.35 8.30 14.02
CA GLY A 190 16.99 7.03 13.68
C GLY A 190 17.46 6.89 12.22
N THR A 191 17.32 7.93 11.39
CA THR A 191 17.98 7.98 10.07
C THR A 191 19.49 8.13 10.23
N SER A 192 20.21 7.00 10.12
CA SER A 192 21.67 6.97 10.11
C SER A 192 22.21 7.57 8.81
N GLY A 193 22.96 8.67 8.87
CA GLY A 193 23.67 9.17 7.69
C GLY A 193 24.09 10.64 7.62
N ARG A 194 23.80 11.48 8.61
CA ARG A 194 24.26 12.89 8.61
C ARG A 194 24.68 13.34 10.02
N ASN A 195 25.55 14.34 10.09
CA ASN A 195 26.17 14.84 11.32
C ASN A 195 25.13 15.11 12.42
N ARG A 196 25.34 14.49 13.59
CA ARG A 196 24.44 14.51 14.76
C ARG A 196 24.15 15.89 15.36
N ASN A 197 24.90 16.93 14.97
CA ASN A 197 24.89 18.22 15.66
C ASN A 197 23.91 19.27 15.07
N GLU A 198 23.21 18.98 13.97
CA GLU A 198 22.23 19.91 13.36
C GLU A 198 20.91 19.22 12.95
N GLN A 199 20.68 17.98 13.36
CA GLN A 199 19.54 17.20 12.90
C GLN A 199 18.27 17.51 13.71
N LYS A 200 17.48 18.44 13.18
CA LYS A 200 16.05 18.57 13.51
C LYS A 200 15.36 17.22 13.25
N SER A 201 14.92 16.55 14.32
CA SER A 201 14.33 15.22 14.24
C SER A 201 12.90 15.17 14.74
N TYR A 202 12.10 14.25 14.19
CA TYR A 202 10.73 13.98 14.64
C TYR A 202 10.52 12.49 14.90
N GLN A 203 9.59 12.18 15.81
CA GLN A 203 9.11 10.84 16.13
C GLN A 203 7.60 10.78 15.95
N ILE A 204 7.12 9.78 15.22
CA ILE A 204 5.68 9.52 15.08
C ILE A 204 5.28 8.55 16.17
N ARG A 205 4.21 8.86 16.89
CA ARG A 205 3.58 7.94 17.84
C ARG A 205 2.13 7.73 17.43
N GLN A 206 1.82 6.53 16.96
CA GLN A 206 0.45 6.16 16.62
C GLN A 206 -0.34 5.85 17.91
N GLY A 207 -1.52 6.47 18.03
CA GLY A 207 -2.46 6.19 19.11
C GLY A 207 -2.82 4.71 19.14
N GLY A 208 -2.75 4.07 20.32
CA GLY A 208 -3.08 2.66 20.53
C GLY A 208 -1.91 1.71 20.84
N ILE A 209 -0.64 2.15 20.69
CA ILE A 209 0.54 1.42 21.22
C ILE A 209 1.08 2.11 22.49
N ALA A 210 0.84 3.42 22.62
CA ALA A 210 1.01 4.11 23.89
C ALA A 210 -0.16 3.74 24.80
N ARG A 211 0.15 3.28 26.02
CA ARG A 211 -0.79 3.09 27.15
C ARG A 211 -1.43 4.41 27.64
N PHE A 212 -1.66 5.35 26.73
CA PHE A 212 -2.40 6.58 27.01
C PHE A 212 -3.77 6.41 26.40
N ASP A 213 -4.52 5.46 26.94
CA ASP A 213 -5.97 5.49 26.77
C ASP A 213 -6.45 6.78 27.43
N SER A 214 -7.28 7.56 26.76
CA SER A 214 -7.83 8.81 27.33
C SER A 214 -8.51 8.55 28.68
N HIS A 215 -9.04 7.34 28.86
CA HIS A 215 -9.57 6.83 30.12
C HIS A 215 -8.48 6.66 31.19
N ASP A 216 -7.31 6.11 30.85
CA ASP A 216 -6.19 5.87 31.76
C ASP A 216 -5.48 7.19 32.13
N ALA A 217 -5.38 8.14 31.20
CA ALA A 217 -4.87 9.48 31.47
C ALA A 217 -5.79 10.25 32.43
N ARG A 218 -7.10 10.19 32.21
CA ARG A 218 -8.09 10.78 33.11
C ARG A 218 -8.04 10.12 34.49
N GLN A 219 -8.03 8.78 34.53
CA GLN A 219 -7.94 8.04 35.79
C GLN A 219 -6.62 8.34 36.53
N THR A 220 -5.52 8.52 35.80
CA THR A 220 -4.22 8.90 36.39
C THR A 220 -4.25 10.32 36.92
N ILE A 221 -4.86 11.27 36.21
CA ILE A 221 -5.05 12.65 36.69
C ILE A 221 -5.95 12.66 37.93
N GLU A 222 -7.05 11.90 37.93
CA GLU A 222 -7.92 11.74 39.10
C GLU A 222 -7.14 11.15 40.29
N ARG A 223 -6.36 10.08 40.08
CA ARG A 223 -5.47 9.52 41.12
C ARG A 223 -4.43 10.52 41.63
N LEU A 224 -3.85 11.34 40.76
CA LEU A 224 -2.90 12.38 41.17
C LEU A 224 -3.58 13.49 41.97
N ILE A 225 -4.80 13.88 41.59
CA ILE A 225 -5.62 14.84 42.36
C ILE A 225 -5.91 14.28 43.75
N ASP A 226 -6.34 13.01 43.83
CA ASP A 226 -6.63 12.35 45.10
C ASP A 226 -5.38 12.24 45.97
N LEU A 227 -4.23 11.88 45.39
CA LEU A 227 -2.95 11.81 46.09
C LEU A 227 -2.53 13.19 46.62
N VAL A 228 -2.67 14.25 45.82
CA VAL A 228 -2.39 15.63 46.26
C VAL A 228 -3.33 16.04 47.40
N ARG A 229 -4.60 15.62 47.37
CA ARG A 229 -5.57 15.89 48.46
C ARG A 229 -5.26 15.11 49.73
N ASP A 230 -4.86 13.85 49.63
CA ASP A 230 -4.47 13.01 50.76
C ASP A 230 -3.18 13.57 51.42
N GLU A 231 -2.20 13.94 50.61
CA GLU A 231 -0.95 14.55 51.08
C GLU A 231 -1.23 15.93 51.73
N ALA A 232 -2.12 16.73 51.13
CA ALA A 232 -2.58 18.01 51.68
C ALA A 232 -3.25 17.83 53.06
N ALA A 233 -4.09 16.80 53.21
CA ALA A 233 -4.72 16.47 54.49
C ALA A 233 -3.68 16.02 55.53
N ALA A 234 -2.70 15.22 55.14
CA ALA A 234 -1.61 14.79 56.01
C ALA A 234 -0.73 15.97 56.47
N PHE A 235 -0.46 16.96 55.61
CA PHE A 235 0.32 18.15 55.95
C PHE A 235 -0.43 19.16 56.83
N SER A 236 -1.76 19.23 56.71
CA SER A 236 -2.60 20.08 57.59
C SER A 236 -2.46 19.74 59.08
N ILE A 237 -2.08 18.49 59.39
CA ILE A 237 -1.84 17.98 60.74
C ILE A 237 -0.46 18.42 61.29
N LYS A 238 0.52 18.70 60.42
CA LYS A 238 1.92 18.97 60.81
C LYS A 238 2.38 20.44 60.72
N GLY A 239 1.57 21.36 60.19
CA GLY A 239 1.61 22.75 60.63
C GLY A 239 1.59 23.86 59.58
N GLY A 240 1.11 25.02 60.04
CA GLY A 240 1.24 26.35 59.44
C GLY A 240 0.04 26.82 58.61
N GLU A 241 -0.65 27.87 59.05
CA GLU A 241 -1.74 28.56 58.31
C GLU A 241 -1.34 28.92 56.86
N LEU A 242 -0.05 29.19 56.60
CA LEU A 242 0.50 29.50 55.27
C LEU A 242 0.39 28.32 54.29
N ILE A 243 0.62 27.09 54.73
CA ILE A 243 0.54 25.89 53.88
C ILE A 243 -0.92 25.62 53.50
N SER A 244 -1.87 25.91 54.40
CA SER A 244 -3.29 25.75 54.12
C SER A 244 -3.81 26.65 52.99
N MET A 245 -3.19 27.82 52.80
CA MET A 245 -3.57 28.77 51.74
C MET A 245 -3.06 28.33 50.36
N GLU A 246 -1.81 27.89 50.28
CA GLU A 246 -1.20 27.29 49.07
C GLU A 246 -1.96 26.03 48.63
N LEU A 247 -2.35 25.17 49.58
CA LEU A 247 -3.13 23.96 49.30
C LEU A 247 -4.53 24.27 48.74
N LYS A 248 -5.21 25.30 49.26
CA LYS A 248 -6.48 25.77 48.70
C LYS A 248 -6.33 26.31 47.27
N GLN A 249 -5.22 26.99 46.98
CA GLN A 249 -4.93 27.45 45.62
C GLN A 249 -4.67 26.29 44.68
N LEU A 250 -3.94 25.26 45.12
CA LEU A 250 -3.75 24.03 44.35
C LEU A 250 -5.07 23.34 44.03
N ASP A 251 -5.99 23.19 44.99
CA ASP A 251 -7.29 22.55 44.75
C ASP A 251 -8.17 23.35 43.77
N GLN A 252 -8.10 24.70 43.81
CA GLN A 252 -8.74 25.54 42.80
C GLN A 252 -8.10 25.38 41.41
N ILE A 253 -6.78 25.26 41.33
CA ILE A 253 -6.05 25.01 40.07
C ILE A 253 -6.40 23.63 39.51
N LEU A 254 -6.44 22.60 40.36
CA LEU A 254 -6.81 21.23 39.99
C LEU A 254 -8.26 21.17 39.49
N SER A 255 -9.19 21.83 40.16
CA SER A 255 -10.59 21.90 39.74
C SER A 255 -10.75 22.59 38.37
N ARG A 256 -10.00 23.69 38.14
CA ARG A 256 -9.95 24.39 36.85
C ARG A 256 -9.29 23.56 35.76
N LEU A 257 -8.32 22.72 36.11
CA LEU A 257 -7.69 21.78 35.18
C LEU A 257 -8.69 20.69 34.80
N GLN A 258 -9.37 20.08 35.77
CA GLN A 258 -10.38 19.05 35.55
C GLN A 258 -11.54 19.57 34.69
N GLN A 259 -12.03 20.78 34.95
CA GLN A 259 -13.07 21.41 34.13
C GLN A 259 -12.59 21.63 32.69
N ARG A 260 -11.34 22.07 32.48
CA ARG A 260 -10.78 22.24 31.14
C ARG A 260 -10.60 20.93 30.41
N VAL A 261 -10.10 19.88 31.07
CA VAL A 261 -9.97 18.53 30.50
C VAL A 261 -11.34 18.00 30.07
N ASN A 262 -12.36 18.15 30.92
CA ASN A 262 -13.72 17.71 30.62
C ASN A 262 -14.37 18.50 29.46
N MET A 263 -14.11 19.81 29.36
CA MET A 263 -14.63 20.65 28.26
C MET A 263 -13.87 20.46 26.94
N SER A 264 -12.60 20.08 26.99
CA SER A 264 -11.75 20.02 25.79
C SER A 264 -12.10 18.89 24.82
N GLY A 265 -13.09 18.03 25.12
CA GLY A 265 -13.57 17.02 24.16
C GLY A 265 -12.48 16.09 23.63
N ILE A 266 -11.36 15.94 24.37
CA ILE A 266 -10.23 15.02 24.06
C ILE A 266 -10.67 13.56 24.38
N THR A 267 -11.94 13.28 24.14
CA THR A 267 -12.64 12.02 24.32
C THR A 267 -12.95 11.53 22.92
N ASN A 268 -11.90 11.06 22.25
CA ASN A 268 -11.92 9.87 21.42
C ASN A 268 -10.62 9.87 20.63
N ASP A 269 -9.75 8.94 20.98
CA ASP A 269 -8.66 8.44 20.14
C ASP A 269 -7.77 9.57 19.59
N LEU A 270 -6.73 9.98 20.33
CA LEU A 270 -5.65 10.77 19.72
C LEU A 270 -5.11 9.97 18.54
N SER A 271 -5.63 10.26 17.35
CA SER A 271 -5.08 9.87 16.07
C SER A 271 -3.64 10.37 16.09
N SER A 272 -2.74 9.50 15.63
CA SER A 272 -1.28 9.63 15.62
C SER A 272 -0.74 11.04 15.88
N TYR A 273 0.17 11.19 16.84
CA TYR A 273 0.80 12.47 17.13
C TYR A 273 2.28 12.47 16.76
N LEU A 274 2.76 13.64 16.35
CA LEU A 274 4.15 13.92 16.05
C LEU A 274 4.81 14.51 17.29
N VAL A 275 5.91 13.90 17.74
CA VAL A 275 6.79 14.46 18.77
C VAL A 275 8.01 15.03 18.07
N LEU A 276 8.29 16.31 18.29
CA LEU A 276 9.46 16.96 17.72
C LEU A 276 10.23 17.72 18.81
N GLU A 277 11.54 17.71 18.69
CA GLU A 277 12.42 18.50 19.55
C GLU A 277 12.84 19.75 18.78
N SER A 278 12.54 20.92 19.34
CA SER A 278 12.93 22.19 18.75
C SER A 278 13.83 22.98 19.69
N GLU A 279 14.91 23.53 19.15
CA GLU A 279 15.79 24.45 19.87
C GLU A 279 15.34 25.92 19.75
N SER A 280 14.47 26.22 18.79
CA SER A 280 13.93 27.56 18.54
C SER A 280 12.93 27.98 19.62
N VAL A 281 13.03 29.24 20.04
CA VAL A 281 12.17 29.81 21.11
C VAL A 281 10.71 29.92 20.65
N TYR A 282 10.51 30.27 19.38
CA TYR A 282 9.20 30.30 18.73
C TYR A 282 9.40 30.07 17.23
N ASP A 283 8.77 29.04 16.69
CA ASP A 283 8.81 28.77 15.26
C ASP A 283 7.48 28.21 14.76
N LYS A 284 7.28 28.21 13.44
CA LYS A 284 6.11 27.62 12.80
C LYS A 284 6.53 26.41 11.99
N VAL A 285 6.05 25.25 12.43
CA VAL A 285 6.28 23.99 11.74
C VAL A 285 5.06 23.67 10.89
N ASN A 286 5.27 23.50 9.59
CA ASN A 286 4.31 22.95 8.66
C ASN A 286 4.50 21.45 8.52
N VAL A 287 3.44 20.70 8.80
CA VAL A 287 3.39 19.24 8.74
C VAL A 287 2.48 18.84 7.59
N GLU A 288 3.05 18.13 6.62
CA GLU A 288 2.33 17.53 5.51
C GLU A 288 2.28 16.01 5.73
N PHE A 289 1.09 15.44 5.76
CA PHE A 289 0.91 14.01 5.95
C PHE A 289 -0.21 13.44 5.07
N TRP A 290 -0.12 12.13 4.83
CA TRP A 290 -1.07 11.38 4.01
C TRP A 290 -2.14 10.73 4.88
N SER A 291 -3.40 10.87 4.48
CA SER A 291 -4.53 10.09 5.01
C SER A 291 -5.07 9.09 3.98
N LEU A 292 -5.77 8.08 4.47
CA LEU A 292 -6.45 7.04 3.70
C LEU A 292 -7.89 6.88 4.18
N SER A 293 -8.83 6.73 3.26
CA SER A 293 -10.24 6.47 3.60
C SER A 293 -10.53 4.99 3.96
N GLY A 294 -9.52 4.11 3.90
CA GLY A 294 -9.61 2.73 4.35
C GLY A 294 -10.64 1.89 3.58
N GLU A 295 -11.50 1.17 4.31
CA GLU A 295 -12.51 0.27 3.74
C GLU A 295 -13.58 1.01 2.91
N GLN A 296 -13.86 2.28 3.21
CA GLN A 296 -14.87 3.07 2.50
C GLN A 296 -14.50 3.32 1.03
N ALA A 297 -13.21 3.26 0.70
CA ALA A 297 -12.70 3.42 -0.66
C ALA A 297 -12.71 2.12 -1.48
N ASN A 298 -13.16 1.01 -0.92
CA ASN A 298 -13.31 -0.24 -1.65
C ASN A 298 -14.57 -0.20 -2.54
N HIS A 299 -14.57 -1.07 -3.53
CA HIS A 299 -15.70 -1.33 -4.41
C HIS A 299 -16.11 -0.19 -5.35
N ILE A 300 -15.22 0.75 -5.66
CA ILE A 300 -15.47 1.74 -6.73
C ILE A 300 -15.47 1.00 -8.07
N ARG A 301 -16.51 1.22 -8.86
CA ARG A 301 -16.80 0.42 -10.06
C ARG A 301 -15.76 0.62 -11.15
N VAL A 302 -15.58 -0.43 -11.95
CA VAL A 302 -14.82 -0.35 -13.21
C VAL A 302 -15.49 0.66 -14.15
N GLY A 303 -14.68 1.51 -14.79
CA GLY A 303 -15.12 2.53 -15.73
C GLY A 303 -15.53 3.87 -15.10
N GLU A 304 -15.50 3.99 -13.76
CA GLU A 304 -15.74 5.26 -13.07
C GLU A 304 -14.72 6.31 -13.54
N LYS A 305 -15.20 7.51 -13.88
CA LYS A 305 -14.33 8.61 -14.34
C LYS A 305 -13.68 9.30 -13.16
N LEU A 306 -12.39 9.59 -13.29
CA LEU A 306 -11.62 10.30 -12.27
C LEU A 306 -11.45 11.77 -12.67
N ASN A 307 -11.62 12.66 -11.70
CA ASN A 307 -11.39 14.09 -11.90
C ASN A 307 -9.95 14.46 -11.51
N VAL A 308 -9.29 15.26 -12.33
CA VAL A 308 -7.92 15.74 -12.08
C VAL A 308 -7.95 17.00 -11.23
N TYR A 309 -7.54 16.89 -9.96
CA TYR A 309 -7.45 18.04 -9.06
C TYR A 309 -6.14 18.84 -9.25
N LYS A 310 -5.03 18.15 -9.54
CA LYS A 310 -3.71 18.73 -9.80
C LYS A 310 -3.03 17.99 -10.95
N GLY A 311 -2.75 18.69 -12.05
CA GLY A 311 -2.01 18.14 -13.20
C GLY A 311 -2.51 18.68 -14.54
N SER A 312 -1.77 19.58 -15.17
CA SER A 312 -2.08 20.15 -16.49
C SER A 312 -1.91 19.16 -17.64
N ASP A 313 -1.16 18.09 -17.42
CA ASP A 313 -0.68 17.20 -18.47
C ASP A 313 -1.62 16.01 -18.72
N LEU A 314 -2.67 15.86 -17.91
CA LEU A 314 -3.65 14.78 -18.00
C LEU A 314 -4.97 15.33 -18.53
N ASN A 315 -5.56 14.62 -19.51
CA ASN A 315 -6.88 14.95 -20.00
C ASN A 315 -7.95 14.35 -19.09
N ASP A 316 -8.61 15.22 -18.33
CA ASP A 316 -9.66 14.92 -17.35
C ASP A 316 -10.76 14.01 -17.90
N LYS A 317 -11.12 14.15 -19.17
CA LYS A 317 -12.20 13.36 -19.78
C LYS A 317 -11.81 11.92 -20.16
N SER A 318 -10.53 11.59 -20.13
CA SER A 318 -10.00 10.29 -20.58
C SER A 318 -9.63 9.33 -19.45
N LEU A 319 -9.69 9.77 -18.20
CA LEU A 319 -9.31 8.94 -17.06
C LEU A 319 -10.50 8.12 -16.58
N ALA A 320 -10.33 6.80 -16.58
CA ALA A 320 -11.31 5.86 -16.07
C ALA A 320 -10.63 4.70 -15.34
N LEU A 321 -11.30 4.13 -14.36
CA LEU A 321 -10.82 2.94 -13.65
C LEU A 321 -10.89 1.70 -14.54
N VAL A 322 -9.78 0.98 -14.66
CA VAL A 322 -9.72 -0.30 -15.40
C VAL A 322 -10.12 -1.48 -14.52
N THR A 323 -9.85 -1.38 -13.22
CA THR A 323 -10.16 -2.40 -12.20
C THR A 323 -10.91 -1.76 -11.04
N GLN A 324 -11.70 -2.57 -10.33
CA GLN A 324 -12.37 -2.14 -9.11
C GLN A 324 -11.35 -1.83 -8.01
N THR A 325 -11.64 -0.86 -7.16
CA THR A 325 -10.77 -0.55 -6.02
C THR A 325 -10.93 -1.59 -4.93
N ILE A 326 -9.80 -2.09 -4.44
CA ILE A 326 -9.71 -3.18 -3.47
C ILE A 326 -8.51 -2.95 -2.55
N GLY A 327 -8.57 -3.55 -1.36
CA GLY A 327 -7.44 -3.60 -0.44
C GLY A 327 -7.42 -2.54 0.66
N GLY A 328 -8.42 -1.64 0.69
CA GLY A 328 -8.70 -0.80 1.85
C GLY A 328 -9.02 -1.66 3.06
N ARG A 329 -8.37 -1.40 4.19
CA ARG A 329 -8.56 -2.14 5.45
C ARG A 329 -8.86 -1.19 6.60
N GLN A 330 -9.65 -1.69 7.54
CA GLN A 330 -9.91 -1.03 8.80
C GLN A 330 -8.70 -1.12 9.75
N LYS A 331 -8.66 -0.28 10.79
CA LYS A 331 -7.72 -0.44 11.91
C LYS A 331 -7.79 -1.88 12.45
N LEU A 332 -6.63 -2.49 12.68
CA LEU A 332 -6.52 -3.85 13.23
C LEU A 332 -7.26 -3.95 14.58
N SER A 333 -8.06 -5.01 14.74
CA SER A 333 -8.66 -5.37 16.03
C SER A 333 -7.57 -5.68 17.06
N ASN A 334 -7.89 -5.61 18.36
CA ASN A 334 -6.96 -5.99 19.42
C ASN A 334 -6.50 -7.45 19.30
N GLU A 335 -7.39 -8.35 18.84
CA GLU A 335 -7.05 -9.75 18.58
C GLU A 335 -6.08 -9.90 17.40
N ASP A 336 -6.29 -9.15 16.32
CA ASP A 336 -5.41 -9.14 15.16
C ASP A 336 -4.04 -8.55 15.51
N LYS A 337 -4.02 -7.47 16.31
CA LYS A 337 -2.78 -6.87 16.84
C LYS A 337 -1.99 -7.88 17.65
N LEU A 338 -2.65 -8.63 18.54
CA LEU A 338 -2.02 -9.66 19.36
C LEU A 338 -1.45 -10.78 18.49
N SER A 339 -2.21 -11.23 17.49
CA SER A 339 -1.80 -12.28 16.57
C SER A 339 -0.61 -11.85 15.70
N LYS A 340 -0.64 -10.62 15.16
CA LYS A 340 0.46 -10.01 14.43
C LYS A 340 1.71 -9.83 15.29
N LEU A 341 1.55 -9.38 16.54
CA LEU A 341 2.64 -9.25 17.50
C LEU A 341 3.28 -10.60 17.82
N ARG A 342 2.48 -11.63 18.10
CA ARG A 342 2.96 -13.00 18.34
C ARG A 342 3.78 -13.50 17.15
N ARG A 343 3.27 -13.35 15.94
CA ARG A 343 4.00 -13.73 14.72
C ARG A 343 5.30 -12.95 14.57
N SER A 344 5.27 -11.63 14.72
CA SER A 344 6.45 -10.78 14.61
C SER A 344 7.55 -11.17 15.60
N LEU A 345 7.19 -11.60 16.82
CA LEU A 345 8.14 -12.06 17.83
C LEU A 345 8.72 -13.44 17.52
N LEU A 346 7.87 -14.37 17.05
CA LEU A 346 8.27 -15.76 16.78
C LEU A 346 9.08 -15.88 15.49
N SER A 347 8.63 -15.23 14.42
CA SER A 347 9.18 -15.43 13.07
C SER A 347 10.17 -14.35 12.64
N LYS A 348 10.31 -13.27 13.43
CA LYS A 348 11.12 -12.07 13.10
C LYS A 348 10.86 -11.55 11.68
N GLY A 349 9.62 -11.71 11.19
CA GLY A 349 9.21 -11.28 9.85
C GLY A 349 9.67 -12.20 8.70
N ARG A 350 10.17 -13.41 8.98
CA ARG A 350 10.52 -14.42 7.96
C ARG A 350 9.55 -15.58 8.01
N VAL A 351 9.30 -16.21 6.86
CA VAL A 351 8.47 -17.41 6.75
C VAL A 351 9.38 -18.58 6.38
N VAL A 352 9.62 -19.50 7.32
CA VAL A 352 10.55 -20.62 7.11
C VAL A 352 9.86 -21.97 7.27
N THR A 353 9.00 -22.11 8.27
CA THR A 353 8.30 -23.37 8.59
C THR A 353 6.91 -23.43 7.97
N SER A 354 6.35 -24.64 7.86
CA SER A 354 4.94 -24.84 7.47
C SER A 354 3.98 -24.13 8.43
N GLU A 355 4.34 -24.06 9.70
CA GLU A 355 3.59 -23.39 10.77
C GLU A 355 3.61 -21.87 10.58
N ASP A 356 4.73 -21.29 10.13
CA ASP A 356 4.80 -19.87 9.78
C ASP A 356 3.90 -19.53 8.58
N ILE A 357 3.83 -20.43 7.59
CA ILE A 357 2.93 -20.29 6.43
C ILE A 357 1.47 -20.30 6.91
N LYS A 358 1.10 -21.26 7.77
CA LYS A 358 -0.25 -21.31 8.37
C LYS A 358 -0.56 -20.04 9.18
N ALA A 359 0.39 -19.57 9.99
CA ALA A 359 0.22 -18.34 10.77
C ALA A 359 0.02 -17.10 9.87
N LEU A 360 0.72 -17.03 8.74
CA LEU A 360 0.50 -15.98 7.73
C LEU A 360 -0.90 -16.09 7.09
N CYS A 361 -1.37 -17.31 6.81
CA CYS A 361 -2.73 -17.52 6.30
C CYS A 361 -3.78 -17.01 7.30
N PHE A 362 -3.64 -17.37 8.59
CA PHE A 362 -4.52 -16.87 9.64
C PHE A 362 -4.43 -15.36 9.84
N GLU A 363 -3.26 -14.72 9.64
CA GLU A 363 -3.16 -13.25 9.69
C GLU A 363 -3.90 -12.57 8.54
N LEU A 364 -3.81 -13.13 7.33
CA LEU A 364 -4.39 -12.52 6.12
C LEU A 364 -5.90 -12.74 5.99
N PHE A 365 -6.36 -13.94 6.32
CA PHE A 365 -7.77 -14.33 6.23
C PHE A 365 -8.51 -14.14 7.56
N GLY A 366 -7.81 -14.07 8.68
CA GLY A 366 -8.40 -13.76 9.99
C GLY A 366 -9.50 -14.75 10.39
N SER A 367 -10.64 -14.20 10.81
CA SER A 367 -11.80 -14.95 11.28
C SER A 367 -12.49 -15.81 10.22
N VAL A 368 -12.19 -15.57 8.94
CA VAL A 368 -12.77 -16.26 7.78
C VAL A 368 -12.23 -17.68 7.64
N LEU A 369 -10.98 -17.90 8.03
CA LEU A 369 -10.30 -19.17 7.79
C LEU A 369 -10.68 -20.18 8.88
N GLU A 370 -11.13 -21.36 8.47
CA GLU A 370 -11.35 -22.48 9.40
C GLU A 370 -10.08 -23.29 9.57
N LYS A 371 -9.42 -23.63 8.45
CA LYS A 371 -8.24 -24.50 8.44
C LYS A 371 -7.29 -24.13 7.31
N ALA A 372 -5.99 -24.20 7.60
CA ALA A 372 -4.92 -24.07 6.61
C ALA A 372 -4.03 -25.32 6.63
N GLU A 373 -3.89 -25.98 5.47
CA GLU A 373 -2.98 -27.11 5.29
C GLU A 373 -1.92 -26.80 4.24
N VAL A 374 -0.67 -27.17 4.52
CA VAL A 374 0.44 -27.01 3.59
C VAL A 374 0.91 -28.40 3.17
N ARG A 375 0.84 -28.67 1.86
CA ARG A 375 1.20 -29.95 1.24
C ARG A 375 2.29 -29.72 0.19
N LYS A 376 3.04 -30.78 -0.13
CA LYS A 376 4.01 -30.75 -1.23
C LYS A 376 3.29 -31.16 -2.51
N GLY A 377 3.33 -30.28 -3.50
CA GLY A 377 2.70 -30.47 -4.80
C GLY A 377 3.71 -30.53 -5.94
N VAL A 378 3.18 -30.71 -7.14
CA VAL A 378 3.93 -30.65 -8.39
C VAL A 378 3.09 -29.87 -9.41
N ARG A 379 3.73 -28.95 -10.13
CA ARG A 379 3.11 -28.18 -11.23
C ARG A 379 3.88 -28.40 -12.52
N ILE A 380 3.13 -28.48 -13.62
CA ILE A 380 3.68 -28.40 -14.98
C ILE A 380 4.04 -26.93 -15.23
N GLU A 381 5.32 -26.65 -15.44
CA GLU A 381 5.78 -25.28 -15.69
C GLU A 381 5.33 -24.82 -17.09
N SER A 382 4.84 -23.57 -17.21
CA SER A 382 4.35 -23.04 -18.48
C SER A 382 5.47 -22.61 -19.45
N VAL A 383 6.74 -22.71 -19.02
CA VAL A 383 7.92 -22.29 -19.80
C VAL A 383 8.38 -23.44 -20.70
N PRO A 384 8.66 -23.19 -22.01
CA PRO A 384 9.13 -24.22 -22.91
C PRO A 384 10.45 -24.84 -22.44
N GLY A 385 10.50 -26.18 -22.40
CA GLY A 385 11.68 -26.95 -22.03
C GLY A 385 11.85 -27.25 -20.54
N LYS A 386 10.95 -26.77 -19.69
CA LYS A 386 10.90 -27.16 -18.28
C LYS A 386 9.69 -28.07 -18.03
N GLY A 387 9.94 -29.19 -17.35
CA GLY A 387 8.92 -30.21 -17.09
C GLY A 387 8.15 -29.95 -15.80
N LEU A 388 8.15 -30.95 -14.92
CA LEU A 388 7.50 -30.89 -13.63
C LEU A 388 8.37 -30.13 -12.62
N SER A 389 7.80 -29.10 -11.99
CA SER A 389 8.41 -28.34 -10.90
C SER A 389 7.73 -28.68 -9.57
N ARG A 390 8.51 -28.80 -8.48
CA ARG A 390 7.97 -29.04 -7.14
C ARG A 390 7.36 -27.74 -6.61
N THR A 391 6.12 -27.80 -6.10
CA THR A 391 5.41 -26.66 -5.50
C THR A 391 5.10 -26.91 -4.03
N LEU A 392 4.88 -25.84 -3.29
CA LEU A 392 4.19 -25.89 -2.00
C LEU A 392 2.73 -25.50 -2.22
N ASP A 393 1.84 -26.44 -1.97
CA ASP A 393 0.41 -26.30 -2.18
C ASP A 393 -0.25 -25.98 -0.84
N ILE A 394 -0.91 -24.82 -0.77
CA ILE A 394 -1.58 -24.31 0.42
C ILE A 394 -3.07 -24.46 0.20
N HIS A 395 -3.71 -25.33 0.97
CA HIS A 395 -5.15 -25.52 0.98
C HIS A 395 -5.77 -24.69 2.10
N LEU A 396 -6.70 -23.81 1.74
CA LEU A 396 -7.42 -22.93 2.65
C LEU A 396 -8.89 -23.34 2.67
N ASN A 397 -9.37 -23.77 3.83
CA ASN A 397 -10.79 -24.07 4.03
C ASN A 397 -11.46 -22.85 4.67
N LEU A 398 -12.41 -22.26 3.96
CA LEU A 398 -13.16 -21.09 4.44
C LEU A 398 -14.37 -21.54 5.28
N LYS A 399 -14.71 -20.75 6.30
CA LYS A 399 -15.97 -20.97 7.04
C LYS A 399 -17.14 -20.69 6.10
N GLY A 400 -18.04 -21.67 5.93
CA GLY A 400 -19.15 -21.61 4.96
C GLY A 400 -20.20 -20.51 5.19
N ASP A 401 -20.13 -19.75 6.29
CA ASP A 401 -21.11 -18.72 6.67
C ASP A 401 -20.68 -17.28 6.27
N VAL A 402 -19.48 -17.11 5.67
CA VAL A 402 -18.96 -15.78 5.30
C VAL A 402 -19.12 -15.54 3.79
N LYS A 403 -20.00 -14.60 3.43
CA LYS A 403 -20.13 -14.10 2.05
C LYS A 403 -18.96 -13.17 1.71
N ILE A 404 -17.90 -13.72 1.13
CA ILE A 404 -16.77 -12.95 0.58
C ILE A 404 -16.96 -12.83 -0.92
N SER A 405 -16.75 -11.63 -1.47
CA SER A 405 -16.71 -11.45 -2.93
C SER A 405 -15.54 -12.22 -3.54
N GLU A 406 -15.74 -12.86 -4.69
CA GLU A 406 -14.69 -13.60 -5.41
C GLU A 406 -13.44 -12.73 -5.64
N GLU A 407 -13.64 -11.43 -5.92
CA GLU A 407 -12.56 -10.46 -6.12
C GLU A 407 -11.74 -10.21 -4.85
N GLU A 408 -12.39 -10.16 -3.68
CA GLU A 408 -11.70 -9.96 -2.40
C GLU A 408 -10.91 -11.22 -2.02
N LEU A 409 -11.46 -12.39 -2.34
CA LEU A 409 -10.78 -13.66 -2.16
C LEU A 409 -9.54 -13.77 -3.07
N GLN A 410 -9.67 -13.34 -4.33
CA GLN A 410 -8.55 -13.26 -5.27
C GLN A 410 -7.49 -12.27 -4.78
N TYR A 411 -7.89 -11.09 -4.31
CA TYR A 411 -6.98 -10.11 -3.73
C TYR A 411 -6.19 -10.68 -2.54
N LYS A 412 -6.87 -11.36 -1.60
CA LYS A 412 -6.22 -11.99 -0.44
C LYS A 412 -5.26 -13.09 -0.86
N THR A 413 -5.64 -13.87 -1.87
CA THR A 413 -4.82 -14.95 -2.42
C THR A 413 -3.55 -14.42 -3.08
N GLU A 414 -3.66 -13.39 -3.92
CA GLU A 414 -2.51 -12.76 -4.57
C GLU A 414 -1.62 -12.03 -3.56
N THR A 415 -2.21 -11.34 -2.58
CA THR A 415 -1.47 -10.75 -1.46
C THR A 415 -0.67 -11.81 -0.70
N LEU A 416 -1.25 -12.98 -0.48
CA LEU A 416 -0.58 -14.10 0.18
C LEU A 416 0.60 -14.61 -0.65
N LYS A 417 0.42 -14.79 -1.97
CA LYS A 417 1.51 -15.20 -2.88
C LYS A 417 2.68 -14.20 -2.85
N ILE A 418 2.40 -12.90 -2.89
CA ILE A 418 3.41 -11.84 -2.85
C ILE A 418 4.15 -11.84 -1.52
N ARG A 419 3.42 -11.89 -0.39
CA ARG A 419 4.04 -11.95 0.93
C ARG A 419 4.88 -13.21 1.11
N LEU A 420 4.41 -14.36 0.65
CA LEU A 420 5.22 -15.58 0.66
C LEU A 420 6.47 -15.43 -0.18
N LYS A 421 6.39 -14.88 -1.39
CA LYS A 421 7.57 -14.67 -2.24
C LYS A 421 8.62 -13.76 -1.60
N ASN A 422 8.19 -12.73 -0.88
CA ASN A 422 9.10 -11.74 -0.28
C ASN A 422 9.63 -12.15 1.10
N GLU A 423 8.79 -12.79 1.93
CA GLU A 423 9.14 -13.15 3.32
C GLU A 423 9.69 -14.57 3.45
N SER A 424 9.49 -15.43 2.44
CA SER A 424 10.00 -16.79 2.48
C SER A 424 11.45 -16.90 2.01
N VAL A 425 12.18 -17.81 2.65
CA VAL A 425 13.54 -18.20 2.24
C VAL A 425 13.52 -19.34 1.21
N ASN A 426 12.33 -19.90 0.94
CA ASN A 426 12.19 -21.08 0.11
C ASN A 426 12.10 -20.71 -1.37
N LEU A 427 12.90 -21.38 -2.21
CA LEU A 427 12.95 -21.14 -3.66
C LEU A 427 11.82 -21.85 -4.44
N LEU A 428 10.90 -22.52 -3.73
CA LEU A 428 9.83 -23.28 -4.36
C LEU A 428 8.63 -22.39 -4.70
N PRO A 429 8.03 -22.54 -5.89
CA PRO A 429 6.80 -21.85 -6.25
C PRO A 429 5.63 -22.26 -5.33
N TYR A 430 4.81 -21.28 -4.97
CA TYR A 430 3.63 -21.44 -4.11
C TYR A 430 2.35 -21.57 -4.96
N ARG A 431 1.48 -22.49 -4.58
CA ARG A 431 0.11 -22.58 -5.10
C ARG A 431 -0.86 -22.47 -3.95
N VAL A 432 -1.95 -21.76 -4.19
CA VAL A 432 -3.02 -21.58 -3.20
C VAL A 432 -4.29 -22.17 -3.79
N PHE A 433 -4.88 -23.10 -3.06
CA PHE A 433 -6.17 -23.71 -3.35
C PHE A 433 -7.12 -23.30 -2.25
N ILE A 434 -8.34 -22.92 -2.65
CA ILE A 434 -9.39 -22.52 -1.73
C ILE A 434 -10.50 -23.54 -1.89
N ASP A 435 -10.82 -24.22 -0.80
CA ASP A 435 -11.80 -25.31 -0.71
C ASP A 435 -13.02 -24.91 0.13
#